data_AF-A0A949XPR1-F1
#
_entry.id   AF-A0A949XPR1-F1
#
_cell.length_a   1.000
_cell.length_b   1.000
_cell.length_c   1.000
_cell.angle_alpha   90.00
_cell.angle_beta   90.00
_cell.angle_gamma   90.00
#
_symmetry.space_group_name_H-M   'P 1'
#
loop_
_entity.id
_entity.type
_entity.pdbx_description
1 polymer ?
#
loop_
_entity_poly.entity_id
_entity_poly.type
_entity_poly.pdbx_seq_one_letter_code
_entity_poly.pdbx_strand_id
1 'polypeptide(L)'
;MRRRLAAILVLICFAAQCAMAQASGVIQGKVTDVSGAAIPGAVVTVEGADGNRRTTVTDEDGAFQISSLPVANYNVTISASGLSEWTAANVAASVNPDSNELLAVLQVAPKITSVTVGLPPEEVASYQLDQELKQRALGGALPNYYVTYERHPAPLSPSQKLHFGLKTLLDPATFAAAGITAGIQQERNSYRQFGQGAEGYAKRFGAAYGIAANGLMITSFVANSVFHQEPRYFYSGEGTRAQRAWYAVKSAFLTRGDNGKWQPPYSTLTGMIASAEISQLYLPGSRTQLTVLGRSFMFRFGGLVGLNLAEEFLLKKVTNNKPRQLAGDGPVLREGTPVALIAVDGFSPKGESMGQTVRFVLAEDLSVDGKVLAKAGDTASGQVGEVSAGTTAKNVSSVALEQVNLQAGKVNVPLRSSQPRGVAAPAQYKELPDCGKFEVTLFVAQNVKFDNLQ
;
A
#
# COMPACT_ATOMS: atom_id res chain seq x y z
N MET A 1 45.29 61.42 -10.59
CA MET A 1 43.96 60.78 -10.39
C MET A 1 43.89 59.31 -10.80
N ARG A 2 44.33 58.92 -12.01
CA ARG A 2 44.22 57.52 -12.50
C ARG A 2 44.85 56.43 -11.60
N ARG A 3 45.99 56.69 -10.96
CA ARG A 3 46.63 55.74 -10.02
C ARG A 3 45.88 55.55 -8.68
N ARG A 4 45.12 56.56 -8.23
CA ARG A 4 44.32 56.48 -6.98
C ARG A 4 43.00 55.74 -7.20
N LEU A 5 42.40 55.88 -8.38
CA LEU A 5 41.19 55.13 -8.78
C LEU A 5 41.46 53.64 -8.96
N ALA A 6 42.59 53.26 -9.57
CA ALA A 6 42.98 51.85 -9.70
C ALA A 6 43.22 51.18 -8.34
N ALA A 7 43.82 51.90 -7.38
CA ALA A 7 44.07 51.38 -6.03
C ALA A 7 42.77 51.13 -5.24
N ILE A 8 41.77 52.01 -5.38
CA ILE A 8 40.45 51.84 -4.72
C ILE A 8 39.70 50.65 -5.33
N LEU A 9 39.77 50.45 -6.64
CA LEU A 9 39.09 49.35 -7.33
C LEU A 9 39.69 47.98 -6.95
N VAL A 10 41.02 47.91 -6.78
CA VAL A 10 41.72 46.72 -6.28
C VAL A 10 41.36 46.44 -4.81
N LEU A 11 41.23 47.48 -3.97
CA LEU A 11 40.84 47.33 -2.56
C LEU A 11 39.39 46.81 -2.42
N ILE A 12 38.47 47.27 -3.27
CA ILE A 12 37.06 46.80 -3.30
C ILE A 12 37.00 45.34 -3.77
N CYS A 13 37.78 44.94 -4.78
CA CYS A 13 37.87 43.54 -5.20
C CYS A 13 38.46 42.63 -4.10
N PHE A 14 39.44 43.11 -3.32
CA PHE A 14 40.00 42.36 -2.18
C PHE A 14 39.02 42.27 -1.00
N ALA A 15 38.24 43.32 -0.73
CA ALA A 15 37.20 43.31 0.28
C ALA A 15 36.02 42.38 -0.08
N ALA A 16 35.67 42.29 -1.37
CA ALA A 16 34.65 41.36 -1.87
C ALA A 16 35.06 39.88 -1.71
N GLN A 17 36.37 39.58 -1.74
CA GLN A 17 36.90 38.22 -1.48
C GLN A 17 36.80 37.81 0.00
N CYS A 18 36.87 38.76 0.94
CA CYS A 18 36.68 38.47 2.36
C CYS A 18 35.21 38.25 2.74
N ALA A 19 34.25 38.75 1.95
CA ALA A 19 32.81 38.63 2.22
C ALA A 19 32.20 37.25 1.86
N MET A 20 32.97 36.34 1.21
CA MET A 20 32.52 34.99 0.85
C MET A 20 33.10 33.88 1.74
N ALA A 21 33.91 34.21 2.76
CA ALA A 21 34.35 33.25 3.76
C ALA A 21 33.28 33.15 4.87
N GLN A 22 32.18 32.45 4.60
CA GLN A 22 31.24 32.08 5.66
C GLN A 22 31.93 31.05 6.57
N ALA A 23 32.00 31.35 7.87
CA ALA A 23 32.51 30.40 8.86
C ALA A 23 31.66 29.13 8.80
N SER A 24 32.30 27.97 8.65
CA SER A 24 31.66 26.66 8.75
C SER A 24 31.69 26.17 10.19
N GLY A 25 30.55 25.67 10.65
CA GLY A 25 30.39 24.94 11.90
C GLY A 25 30.54 23.44 11.70
N VAL A 26 30.79 22.77 12.82
CA VAL A 26 30.91 21.32 12.96
C VAL A 26 29.94 20.87 14.06
N ILE A 27 29.26 19.74 13.84
CA ILE A 27 28.58 18.98 14.89
C ILE A 27 29.31 17.65 15.01
N GLN A 28 29.79 17.33 16.21
CA GLN A 28 30.46 16.07 16.50
C GLN A 28 29.96 15.48 17.81
N GLY A 29 30.15 14.18 17.98
CA GLY A 29 29.65 13.49 19.15
C GLY A 29 30.01 12.03 19.20
N LYS A 30 29.51 11.37 20.25
CA LYS A 30 29.67 9.94 20.49
C LYS A 30 28.33 9.30 20.81
N VAL A 31 28.09 8.13 20.21
CA VAL A 31 26.88 7.34 20.37
C VAL A 31 27.21 6.08 21.14
N THR A 32 26.52 5.89 22.26
CA THR A 32 26.70 4.76 23.17
C THR A 32 25.37 4.11 23.53
N ASP A 33 25.41 2.87 24.02
CA ASP A 33 24.26 2.24 24.64
C ASP A 33 24.17 2.55 26.15
N VAL A 34 23.13 2.04 26.81
CA VAL A 34 22.94 2.20 28.27
C VAL A 34 24.05 1.60 29.13
N SER A 35 24.90 0.73 28.59
CA SER A 35 26.07 0.16 29.27
C SER A 35 27.34 0.99 29.06
N GLY A 36 27.29 2.00 28.20
CA GLY A 36 28.43 2.83 27.80
C GLY A 36 29.26 2.23 26.66
N ALA A 37 28.80 1.14 26.03
CA ALA A 37 29.46 0.57 24.86
C ALA A 37 29.21 1.45 23.63
N ALA A 38 30.24 1.66 22.81
CA ALA A 38 30.14 2.40 21.57
C ALA A 38 29.23 1.69 20.55
N ILE A 39 28.41 2.47 19.83
CA ILE A 39 27.53 1.94 18.78
C ILE A 39 28.08 2.36 17.42
N PRO A 40 28.78 1.46 16.70
CA PRO A 40 29.19 1.70 15.33
C PRO A 40 28.02 1.55 14.35
N GLY A 41 28.03 2.31 13.26
CA GLY A 41 27.01 2.19 12.22
C GLY A 41 25.70 2.92 12.52
N ALA A 42 25.61 3.73 13.58
CA ALA A 42 24.44 4.55 13.87
C ALA A 42 24.35 5.70 12.87
N VAL A 43 23.17 5.89 12.27
CA VAL A 43 22.90 6.96 11.30
C VAL A 43 22.55 8.23 12.07
N VAL A 44 23.32 9.28 11.84
CA VAL A 44 23.16 10.60 12.45
C VAL A 44 22.70 11.59 11.39
N THR A 45 21.50 12.12 11.53
CA THR A 45 20.94 13.15 10.65
C THR A 45 20.81 14.46 11.40
N VAL A 46 21.28 15.55 10.79
CA VAL A 46 21.09 16.92 11.26
C VAL A 46 20.24 17.69 10.27
N GLU A 47 19.19 18.35 10.76
CA GLU A 47 18.25 19.13 9.96
C GLU A 47 18.26 20.59 10.41
N GLY A 48 18.56 21.50 9.48
CA GLY A 48 18.54 22.93 9.71
C GLY A 48 17.11 23.50 9.64
N ALA A 49 16.92 24.73 10.14
CA ALA A 49 15.62 25.41 10.07
C ALA A 49 15.15 25.72 8.62
N ASP A 50 16.08 25.68 7.67
CA ASP A 50 15.83 25.77 6.23
C ASP A 50 15.37 24.45 5.59
N GLY A 51 15.27 23.37 6.38
CA GLY A 51 14.91 22.02 5.94
C GLY A 51 16.06 21.25 5.29
N ASN A 52 17.27 21.83 5.23
CA ASN A 52 18.42 21.12 4.69
C ASN A 52 18.90 20.05 5.68
N ARG A 53 19.05 18.82 5.17
CA ARG A 53 19.51 17.66 5.94
C ARG A 53 20.94 17.30 5.59
N ARG A 54 21.74 16.94 6.59
CA ARG A 54 23.01 16.24 6.40
C ARG A 54 23.01 14.97 7.24
N THR A 55 23.59 13.91 6.69
CA THR A 55 23.62 12.60 7.33
C THR A 55 25.06 12.08 7.35
N THR A 56 25.46 11.48 8.46
CA THR A 56 26.71 10.71 8.60
C THR A 56 26.43 9.42 9.37
N VAL A 57 27.45 8.57 9.51
CA VAL A 57 27.37 7.31 10.25
C VAL A 57 28.49 7.27 11.27
N THR A 58 28.23 6.71 12.46
CA THR A 58 29.26 6.54 13.50
C THR A 58 30.32 5.51 13.11
N ASP A 59 31.55 5.76 13.54
CA ASP A 59 32.69 4.85 13.35
C ASP A 59 32.75 3.71 14.40
N GLU A 60 33.85 2.94 14.41
CA GLU A 60 34.05 1.81 15.33
C GLU A 60 34.05 2.21 16.81
N ASP A 61 34.44 3.45 17.12
CA ASP A 61 34.42 4.01 18.47
C ASP A 61 33.08 4.68 18.80
N GLY A 62 32.10 4.62 17.89
CA GLY A 62 30.80 5.26 18.03
C GLY A 62 30.85 6.78 17.85
N ALA A 63 31.98 7.32 17.40
CA ALA A 63 32.15 8.75 17.16
C ALA A 63 31.59 9.14 15.79
N PHE A 64 31.10 10.37 15.67
CA PHE A 64 30.66 10.95 14.40
C PHE A 64 31.06 12.42 14.32
N GLN A 65 31.20 12.91 13.09
CA GLN A 65 31.44 14.30 12.80
C GLN A 65 30.74 14.71 11.49
N ILE A 66 30.04 15.84 11.53
CA ILE A 66 29.45 16.50 10.36
C ILE A 66 30.05 17.90 10.28
N SER A 67 30.88 18.11 9.27
CA SER A 67 31.59 19.37 9.03
C SER A 67 30.87 20.23 7.99
N SER A 68 31.38 21.44 7.76
CA SER A 68 30.93 22.37 6.70
C SER A 68 29.47 22.82 6.83
N LEU A 69 28.90 22.75 8.04
CA LEU A 69 27.54 23.20 8.32
C LEU A 69 27.51 24.73 8.41
N PRO A 70 26.50 25.42 7.87
CA PRO A 70 26.25 26.81 8.26
C PRO A 70 26.15 26.92 9.79
N VAL A 71 26.77 27.95 10.38
CA VAL A 71 26.69 28.21 11.83
C VAL A 71 25.24 28.56 12.21
N ALA A 72 24.53 27.57 12.71
CA ALA A 72 23.11 27.62 13.07
C ALA A 72 22.79 26.50 14.07
N ASN A 73 21.52 26.45 14.51
CA ASN A 73 20.98 25.37 15.33
C ASN A 73 20.32 24.31 14.44
N TYR A 74 20.54 23.05 14.78
CA TYR A 74 20.05 21.89 14.05
C TYR A 74 19.23 20.98 14.97
N ASN A 75 18.26 20.28 14.40
CA ASN A 75 17.66 19.12 15.04
C ASN A 75 18.48 17.88 14.65
N VAL A 76 18.94 17.14 15.65
CA VAL A 76 19.75 15.94 15.47
C VAL A 76 18.89 14.72 15.77
N THR A 77 18.91 13.76 14.86
CA THR A 77 18.27 12.46 15.00
C THR A 77 19.32 11.37 14.82
N ILE A 78 19.35 10.41 15.75
CA ILE A 78 20.29 9.29 15.75
C ILE A 78 19.51 7.99 15.81
N SER A 79 19.79 7.10 14.87
CA SER A 79 19.12 5.81 14.73
C SER A 79 20.14 4.69 14.54
N ALA A 80 19.91 3.55 15.19
CA ALA A 80 20.76 2.37 15.04
C ALA A 80 19.91 1.10 15.17
N SER A 81 20.33 0.03 14.47
CA SER A 81 19.59 -1.23 14.41
C SER A 81 19.26 -1.80 15.80
N GLY A 82 17.98 -2.14 16.02
CA GLY A 82 17.51 -2.73 17.28
C GLY A 82 17.42 -1.77 18.48
N LEU A 83 17.71 -0.49 18.28
CA LEU A 83 17.70 0.53 19.34
C LEU A 83 16.64 1.61 19.06
N SER A 84 16.16 2.24 20.13
CA SER A 84 15.23 3.37 20.06
C SER A 84 15.92 4.61 19.50
N GLU A 85 15.20 5.30 18.61
CA GLU A 85 15.62 6.57 18.01
C GLU A 85 15.87 7.63 19.09
N TRP A 86 17.01 8.31 19.00
CA TRP A 86 17.40 9.37 19.90
C TRP A 86 17.33 10.71 19.17
N THR A 87 16.75 11.73 19.78
CA THR A 87 16.61 13.06 19.15
C THR A 87 17.03 14.17 20.10
N ALA A 88 17.69 15.19 19.56
CA ALA A 88 18.02 16.42 20.27
C ALA A 88 17.72 17.63 19.39
N ALA A 89 16.92 18.55 19.91
CA ALA A 89 16.60 19.80 19.23
C ALA A 89 17.60 20.91 19.59
N ASN A 90 17.76 21.87 18.68
CA ASN A 90 18.54 23.08 18.88
C ASN A 90 20.04 22.86 19.19
N VAL A 91 20.68 21.89 18.55
CA VAL A 91 22.13 21.65 18.68
C VAL A 91 22.89 22.64 17.80
N ALA A 92 23.79 23.42 18.41
CA ALA A 92 24.55 24.45 17.69
C ALA A 92 25.74 23.85 16.92
N ALA A 93 25.84 24.15 15.62
CA ALA A 93 27.05 23.87 14.85
C ALA A 93 28.16 24.85 15.26
N SER A 94 29.24 24.33 15.86
CA SER A 94 30.32 25.14 16.45
C SER A 94 31.48 25.33 15.48
N VAL A 95 32.08 26.52 15.48
CA VAL A 95 33.33 26.81 14.73
C VAL A 95 34.56 26.22 15.45
N ASN A 96 34.41 25.84 16.74
CA ASN A 96 35.44 25.15 17.51
C ASN A 96 34.97 23.72 17.86
N PRO A 97 35.44 22.68 17.15
CA PRO A 97 34.97 21.31 17.30
C PRO A 97 35.12 20.77 18.72
N ASP A 98 36.18 21.14 19.44
CA ASP A 98 36.51 20.59 20.76
C ASP A 98 35.61 21.11 21.91
N SER A 99 34.72 22.05 21.63
CA SER A 99 33.95 22.76 22.67
C SER A 99 32.54 22.23 22.94
N ASN A 100 31.99 21.37 22.07
CA ASN A 100 30.60 20.87 22.18
C ASN A 100 30.45 19.47 21.58
N GLU A 101 30.87 18.44 22.33
CA GLU A 101 30.66 17.04 21.95
C GLU A 101 29.25 16.56 22.35
N LEU A 102 28.47 16.07 21.40
CA LEU A 102 27.13 15.54 21.63
C LEU A 102 27.19 14.08 22.10
N LEU A 103 26.79 13.80 23.33
CA LEU A 103 26.71 12.44 23.85
C LEU A 103 25.28 11.90 23.73
N ALA A 104 25.10 10.88 22.89
CA ALA A 104 23.82 10.20 22.69
C ALA A 104 23.85 8.80 23.30
N VAL A 105 22.85 8.49 24.13
CA VAL A 105 22.68 7.18 24.76
C VAL A 105 21.41 6.53 24.21
N LEU A 106 21.58 5.49 23.39
CA LEU A 106 20.47 4.75 22.80
C LEU A 106 20.04 3.61 23.72
N GLN A 107 18.74 3.33 23.72
CA GLN A 107 18.12 2.28 24.53
C GLN A 107 17.64 1.13 23.63
N VAL A 108 17.55 -0.07 24.18
CA VAL A 108 17.01 -1.23 23.44
C VAL A 108 15.55 -1.01 23.10
N ALA A 109 15.20 -1.13 21.81
CA ALA A 109 13.82 -1.03 21.38
C ALA A 109 13.00 -2.21 21.93
N PRO A 110 11.75 -1.99 22.40
CA PRO A 110 10.93 -3.07 22.93
C PRO A 110 10.69 -4.15 21.85
N LYS A 111 11.26 -5.34 22.10
CA LYS A 111 11.18 -6.51 21.21
C LYS A 111 9.81 -7.16 21.35
N ILE A 112 8.86 -6.77 20.52
CA ILE A 112 7.60 -7.51 20.40
C ILE A 112 7.85 -8.68 19.42
N THR A 113 7.27 -9.85 19.70
CA THR A 113 7.48 -11.07 18.90
C THR A 113 6.12 -11.65 18.56
N SER A 114 5.77 -11.72 17.28
CA SER A 114 4.67 -12.55 16.81
C SER A 114 5.18 -13.44 15.67
N VAL A 115 4.81 -14.71 15.73
CA VAL A 115 5.07 -15.72 14.70
C VAL A 115 3.69 -16.13 14.20
N THR A 116 3.40 -15.95 12.92
CA THR A 116 2.14 -16.42 12.34
C THR A 116 2.43 -17.32 11.14
N VAL A 117 1.89 -18.53 11.20
CA VAL A 117 1.76 -19.44 10.06
C VAL A 117 0.47 -19.04 9.33
N GLY A 118 0.58 -18.49 8.12
CA GLY A 118 -0.59 -18.09 7.32
C GLY A 118 -1.16 -19.24 6.50
N LEU A 119 -2.48 -19.35 6.44
CA LEU A 119 -3.18 -20.31 5.58
C LEU A 119 -3.04 -19.90 4.09
N PRO A 120 -3.09 -20.86 3.14
CA PRO A 120 -3.13 -20.54 1.72
C PRO A 120 -4.34 -19.65 1.35
N PRO A 121 -4.25 -18.78 0.31
CA PRO A 121 -5.29 -17.80 -0.01
C PRO A 121 -6.69 -18.38 -0.25
N GLU A 122 -6.79 -19.59 -0.80
CA GLU A 122 -8.08 -20.26 -1.01
C GLU A 122 -8.76 -20.66 0.31
N GLU A 123 -7.97 -21.06 1.31
CA GLU A 123 -8.46 -21.43 2.64
C GLU A 123 -8.81 -20.19 3.47
N VAL A 124 -8.08 -19.09 3.28
CA VAL A 124 -8.48 -17.78 3.80
C VAL A 124 -9.82 -17.34 3.19
N ALA A 125 -9.96 -17.48 1.87
CA ALA A 125 -11.20 -17.14 1.16
C ALA A 125 -12.38 -18.01 1.63
N SER A 126 -12.17 -19.31 1.88
CA SER A 126 -13.23 -20.20 2.35
C SER A 126 -13.69 -19.84 3.76
N TYR A 127 -12.77 -19.51 4.66
CA TYR A 127 -13.10 -19.04 6.01
C TYR A 127 -13.85 -17.70 5.96
N GLN A 128 -13.36 -16.74 5.18
CA GLN A 128 -14.03 -15.45 5.01
C GLN A 128 -15.44 -15.62 4.44
N LEU A 129 -15.60 -16.47 3.43
CA LEU A 129 -16.90 -16.79 2.84
C LEU A 129 -17.87 -17.38 3.87
N ASP A 130 -17.43 -18.33 4.72
CA ASP A 130 -18.28 -18.92 5.76
C ASP A 130 -18.75 -17.87 6.78
N GLN A 131 -17.90 -16.91 7.13
CA GLN A 131 -18.29 -15.78 7.99
C GLN A 131 -19.28 -14.85 7.29
N GLU A 132 -19.02 -14.50 6.03
CA GLU A 132 -19.89 -13.62 5.23
C GLU A 132 -21.28 -14.21 5.01
N LEU A 133 -21.37 -15.54 4.83
CA LEU A 133 -22.63 -16.26 4.70
C LEU A 133 -23.44 -16.35 6.00
N LYS A 134 -22.84 -16.01 7.15
CA LYS A 134 -23.55 -15.90 8.44
C LYS A 134 -24.11 -14.49 8.69
N GLN A 135 -23.75 -13.52 7.85
CA GLN A 135 -24.18 -12.13 8.00
C GLN A 135 -25.67 -11.97 7.70
N ARG A 136 -26.37 -11.32 8.63
CA ARG A 136 -27.78 -10.98 8.49
C ARG A 136 -28.03 -9.53 8.91
N ALA A 137 -28.79 -8.79 8.13
CA ALA A 137 -29.23 -7.43 8.44
C ALA A 137 -30.67 -7.41 8.97
N LEU A 138 -31.08 -6.26 9.53
CA LEU A 138 -32.43 -5.98 10.02
C LEU A 138 -32.95 -7.06 10.98
N GLY A 139 -32.21 -7.31 12.06
CA GLY A 139 -32.63 -8.25 13.11
C GLY A 139 -32.60 -9.73 12.70
N GLY A 140 -31.90 -10.08 11.62
CA GLY A 140 -31.74 -11.48 11.19
C GLY A 140 -32.52 -11.84 9.92
N ALA A 141 -33.45 -10.99 9.50
CA ALA A 141 -34.40 -11.32 8.43
C ALA A 141 -33.79 -11.30 7.03
N LEU A 142 -32.83 -10.41 6.78
CA LEU A 142 -32.25 -10.23 5.43
C LEU A 142 -30.83 -10.79 5.37
N PRO A 143 -30.49 -11.63 4.38
CA PRO A 143 -29.11 -12.01 4.13
C PRO A 143 -28.27 -10.80 3.73
N ASN A 144 -27.04 -10.69 4.25
CA ASN A 144 -26.08 -9.68 3.82
C ASN A 144 -24.79 -10.32 3.30
N TYR A 145 -24.93 -11.26 2.36
CA TYR A 145 -23.82 -12.07 1.86
C TYR A 145 -22.92 -11.31 0.89
N TYR A 146 -23.47 -10.36 0.13
CA TYR A 146 -22.76 -9.64 -0.94
C TYR A 146 -21.89 -8.48 -0.45
N VAL A 147 -21.52 -8.47 0.84
CA VAL A 147 -20.73 -7.40 1.43
C VAL A 147 -19.61 -8.00 2.27
N THR A 148 -18.41 -7.52 2.02
CA THR A 148 -17.24 -7.84 2.83
C THR A 148 -16.82 -6.60 3.62
N TYR A 149 -16.69 -6.77 4.93
CA TYR A 149 -16.14 -5.76 5.84
C TYR A 149 -14.65 -5.99 6.10
N GLU A 150 -14.05 -7.02 5.49
CA GLU A 150 -12.61 -7.24 5.52
C GLU A 150 -11.91 -6.23 4.59
N ARG A 151 -10.75 -5.71 4.99
CA ARG A 151 -10.04 -4.68 4.20
C ARG A 151 -9.44 -5.26 2.93
N HIS A 152 -8.92 -6.48 3.05
CA HIS A 152 -8.19 -7.20 2.03
C HIS A 152 -8.72 -8.65 1.92
N PRO A 153 -9.99 -8.82 1.54
CA PRO A 153 -10.55 -10.16 1.42
C PRO A 153 -9.82 -10.93 0.32
N ALA A 154 -9.57 -12.21 0.56
CA ALA A 154 -9.06 -13.10 -0.46
C ALA A 154 -10.12 -13.28 -1.56
N PRO A 155 -9.71 -13.31 -2.84
CA PRO A 155 -10.64 -13.48 -3.94
C PRO A 155 -11.25 -14.87 -3.90
N LEU A 156 -12.53 -14.97 -4.26
CA LEU A 156 -13.25 -16.24 -4.27
C LEU A 156 -12.84 -17.09 -5.48
N SER A 157 -12.67 -18.39 -5.28
CA SER A 157 -12.52 -19.34 -6.38
C SER A 157 -13.86 -19.58 -7.11
N PRO A 158 -13.88 -20.12 -8.34
CA PRO A 158 -15.13 -20.43 -9.05
C PRO A 158 -16.09 -21.34 -8.27
N SER A 159 -15.56 -22.33 -7.53
CA SER A 159 -16.37 -23.22 -6.69
C SER A 159 -16.99 -22.47 -5.49
N GLN A 160 -16.24 -21.55 -4.89
CA GLN A 160 -16.72 -20.67 -3.83
C GLN A 160 -17.78 -19.68 -4.35
N LYS A 161 -17.61 -19.13 -5.56
CA LYS A 161 -18.62 -18.27 -6.23
C LYS A 161 -19.92 -19.04 -6.51
N LEU A 162 -19.82 -20.31 -6.91
CA LEU A 162 -20.98 -21.20 -7.07
C LEU A 162 -21.68 -21.44 -5.73
N HIS A 163 -20.93 -21.80 -4.69
CA HIS A 163 -21.47 -22.02 -3.35
C HIS A 163 -22.20 -20.77 -2.83
N PHE A 164 -21.58 -19.61 -3.00
CA PHE A 164 -22.13 -18.31 -2.65
C PHE A 164 -23.46 -18.02 -3.38
N GLY A 165 -23.50 -18.23 -4.70
CA GLY A 165 -24.72 -18.08 -5.50
C GLY A 165 -25.84 -19.02 -5.07
N LEU A 166 -25.52 -20.30 -4.84
CA LEU A 166 -26.50 -21.30 -4.39
C LEU A 166 -27.04 -21.00 -2.99
N LYS A 167 -26.19 -20.56 -2.06
CA LYS A 167 -26.61 -20.15 -0.72
C LYS A 167 -27.56 -18.95 -0.75
N THR A 168 -27.29 -17.99 -1.63
CA THR A 168 -28.19 -16.85 -1.83
C THR A 168 -29.52 -17.28 -2.44
N LEU A 169 -29.47 -18.10 -3.48
CA LEU A 169 -30.67 -18.58 -4.18
C LEU A 169 -31.61 -19.35 -3.26
N LEU A 170 -31.05 -20.24 -2.44
CA LEU A 170 -31.81 -21.07 -1.50
C LEU A 170 -32.14 -20.36 -0.18
N ASP A 171 -31.79 -19.08 -0.03
CA ASP A 171 -32.14 -18.32 1.17
C ASP A 171 -33.65 -18.04 1.23
N PRO A 172 -34.31 -18.19 2.39
CA PRO A 172 -35.73 -17.88 2.55
C PRO A 172 -36.12 -16.46 2.08
N ALA A 173 -35.22 -15.48 2.19
CA ALA A 173 -35.48 -14.12 1.72
C ALA A 173 -35.67 -14.05 0.19
N THR A 174 -35.00 -14.92 -0.58
CA THR A 174 -35.14 -14.98 -2.04
C THR A 174 -36.53 -15.51 -2.43
N PHE A 175 -37.04 -16.53 -1.73
CA PHE A 175 -38.40 -17.01 -1.91
C PHE A 175 -39.43 -15.95 -1.53
N ALA A 176 -39.23 -15.27 -0.39
CA ALA A 176 -40.13 -14.20 0.06
C ALA A 176 -40.18 -13.05 -0.96
N ALA A 177 -39.04 -12.62 -1.50
CA ALA A 177 -38.96 -11.59 -2.53
C ALA A 177 -39.69 -11.99 -3.82
N ALA A 178 -39.56 -13.26 -4.24
CA ALA A 178 -40.32 -13.80 -5.37
C ALA A 178 -41.84 -13.80 -5.08
N GLY A 179 -42.24 -14.16 -3.86
CA GLY A 179 -43.63 -14.10 -3.38
C GLY A 179 -44.25 -12.71 -3.42
N ILE A 180 -43.52 -11.71 -2.90
CA ILE A 180 -43.94 -10.30 -2.94
C ILE A 180 -44.05 -9.83 -4.39
N THR A 181 -43.06 -10.14 -5.21
CA THR A 181 -43.05 -9.78 -6.64
C THR A 181 -44.25 -10.39 -7.37
N ALA A 182 -44.55 -11.66 -7.12
CA ALA A 182 -45.72 -12.34 -7.67
C ALA A 182 -47.04 -11.71 -7.20
N GLY A 183 -47.12 -11.28 -5.93
CA GLY A 183 -48.28 -10.58 -5.39
C GLY A 183 -48.56 -9.25 -6.09
N ILE A 184 -47.51 -8.42 -6.27
CA ILE A 184 -47.62 -7.16 -7.02
C ILE A 184 -48.02 -7.43 -8.48
N GLN A 185 -47.45 -8.46 -9.11
CA GLN A 185 -47.81 -8.85 -10.47
C GLN A 185 -49.24 -9.36 -10.57
N GLN A 186 -49.73 -10.09 -9.56
CA GLN A 186 -51.10 -10.59 -9.47
C GLN A 186 -52.10 -9.44 -9.40
N GLU A 187 -51.86 -8.50 -8.48
CA GLU A 187 -52.67 -7.29 -8.27
C GLU A 187 -52.79 -6.47 -9.56
N ARG A 188 -51.67 -6.30 -10.28
CA ARG A 188 -51.62 -5.57 -11.54
C ARG A 188 -52.09 -6.38 -12.75
N ASN A 189 -52.49 -7.63 -12.55
CA ASN A 189 -52.83 -8.57 -13.62
C ASN A 189 -51.75 -8.64 -14.72
N SER A 190 -50.47 -8.59 -14.30
CA SER A 190 -49.32 -8.73 -15.20
C SER A 190 -49.30 -10.14 -15.79
N TYR A 191 -48.91 -10.29 -17.06
CA TYR A 191 -48.98 -11.58 -17.79
C TYR A 191 -50.39 -12.18 -17.75
N ARG A 192 -51.37 -11.52 -18.38
CA ARG A 192 -52.80 -11.90 -18.35
C ARG A 192 -53.05 -13.38 -18.68
N GLN A 193 -52.22 -13.97 -19.53
CA GLN A 193 -52.29 -15.39 -19.92
C GLN A 193 -52.11 -16.36 -18.75
N PHE A 194 -51.47 -15.94 -17.66
CA PHE A 194 -51.34 -16.77 -16.46
C PHE A 194 -52.64 -16.89 -15.66
N GLY A 195 -53.65 -16.08 -15.98
CA GLY A 195 -54.93 -16.08 -15.28
C GLY A 195 -54.88 -15.36 -13.92
N GLN A 196 -55.93 -15.53 -13.13
CA GLN A 196 -56.13 -14.95 -11.80
C GLN A 196 -56.32 -16.05 -10.74
N GLY A 197 -56.41 -15.68 -9.47
CA GLY A 197 -56.48 -16.64 -8.37
C GLY A 197 -55.16 -17.37 -8.09
N ALA A 198 -55.24 -18.47 -7.33
CA ALA A 198 -54.08 -19.20 -6.81
C ALA A 198 -53.17 -19.76 -7.92
N GLU A 199 -53.74 -20.26 -9.01
CA GLU A 199 -52.97 -20.78 -10.15
C GLU A 199 -52.17 -19.66 -10.84
N GLY A 200 -52.81 -18.51 -11.09
CA GLY A 200 -52.13 -17.36 -11.67
C GLY A 200 -51.02 -16.82 -10.77
N TYR A 201 -51.23 -16.82 -9.45
CA TYR A 201 -50.22 -16.43 -8.48
C TYR A 201 -49.04 -17.41 -8.51
N ALA A 202 -49.30 -18.72 -8.51
CA ALA A 202 -48.26 -19.76 -8.55
C ALA A 202 -47.39 -19.65 -9.82
N LYS A 203 -48.00 -19.39 -10.98
CA LYS A 203 -47.26 -19.14 -12.24
C LYS A 203 -46.38 -17.91 -12.14
N ARG A 204 -46.88 -16.80 -11.58
CA ARG A 204 -46.10 -15.56 -11.36
C ARG A 204 -44.98 -15.76 -10.36
N PHE A 205 -45.22 -16.55 -9.31
CA PHE A 205 -44.19 -16.93 -8.32
C PHE A 205 -43.07 -17.74 -8.96
N GLY A 206 -43.41 -18.80 -9.70
CA GLY A 206 -42.44 -19.62 -10.41
C GLY A 206 -41.62 -18.80 -11.40
N ALA A 207 -42.27 -17.92 -12.16
CA ALA A 207 -41.60 -17.00 -13.08
C ALA A 207 -40.68 -16.02 -12.33
N ALA A 208 -41.13 -15.39 -11.25
CA ALA A 208 -40.33 -14.45 -10.46
C ALA A 208 -39.11 -15.12 -9.82
N TYR A 209 -39.28 -16.31 -9.26
CA TYR A 209 -38.18 -17.10 -8.70
C TYR A 209 -37.21 -17.57 -9.80
N GLY A 210 -37.71 -17.98 -10.96
CA GLY A 210 -36.89 -18.32 -12.13
C GLY A 210 -36.02 -17.17 -12.61
N ILE A 211 -36.57 -15.95 -12.66
CA ILE A 211 -35.80 -14.73 -12.98
C ILE A 211 -34.70 -14.49 -11.94
N ALA A 212 -35.03 -14.64 -10.65
CA ALA A 212 -34.06 -14.48 -9.56
C ALA A 212 -32.93 -15.53 -9.65
N ALA A 213 -33.28 -16.81 -9.83
CA ALA A 213 -32.34 -17.91 -10.00
C ALA A 213 -31.36 -17.66 -11.15
N ASN A 214 -31.91 -17.31 -12.30
CA ASN A 214 -31.15 -17.02 -13.51
C ASN A 214 -30.17 -15.85 -13.29
N GLY A 215 -30.66 -14.71 -12.80
CA GLY A 215 -29.83 -13.53 -12.54
C GLY A 215 -28.73 -13.79 -11.50
N LEU A 216 -29.07 -14.46 -10.40
CA LEU A 216 -28.10 -14.78 -9.34
C LEU A 216 -27.01 -15.73 -9.83
N MET A 217 -27.38 -16.82 -10.51
CA MET A 217 -26.41 -17.84 -10.95
C MET A 217 -25.53 -17.34 -12.09
N ILE A 218 -26.10 -16.59 -13.05
CA ILE A 218 -25.30 -16.02 -14.12
C ILE A 218 -24.37 -14.95 -13.58
N THR A 219 -24.85 -13.97 -12.81
CA THR A 219 -23.98 -12.89 -12.35
C THR A 219 -22.99 -13.36 -11.29
N SER A 220 -23.45 -14.03 -10.23
CA SER A 220 -22.62 -14.34 -9.06
C SER A 220 -21.59 -15.44 -9.33
N PHE A 221 -21.94 -16.41 -10.17
CA PHE A 221 -21.08 -17.55 -10.50
C PHE A 221 -20.54 -17.48 -11.93
N VAL A 222 -21.37 -17.66 -12.96
CA VAL A 222 -20.88 -17.89 -14.33
C VAL A 222 -20.06 -16.70 -14.84
N ALA A 223 -20.66 -15.52 -14.86
CA ALA A 223 -20.04 -14.33 -15.41
C ALA A 223 -18.88 -13.83 -14.54
N ASN A 224 -19.02 -13.85 -13.21
CA ASN A 224 -17.92 -13.52 -12.30
C ASN A 224 -16.72 -14.49 -12.40
N SER A 225 -16.96 -15.77 -12.71
CA SER A 225 -15.89 -16.74 -12.92
C SER A 225 -15.21 -16.53 -14.27
N VAL A 226 -15.99 -16.30 -15.34
CA VAL A 226 -15.48 -16.08 -16.70
C VAL A 226 -14.67 -14.78 -16.79
N PHE A 227 -15.16 -13.70 -16.18
CA PHE A 227 -14.50 -12.39 -16.23
C PHE A 227 -13.55 -12.14 -15.06
N HIS A 228 -13.34 -13.14 -14.19
CA HIS A 228 -12.49 -13.03 -13.00
C HIS A 228 -12.82 -11.79 -12.15
N GLN A 229 -14.11 -11.65 -11.81
CA GLN A 229 -14.63 -10.53 -11.02
C GLN A 229 -15.15 -10.99 -9.66
N GLU A 230 -15.04 -10.12 -8.67
CA GLU A 230 -15.56 -10.35 -7.33
C GLU A 230 -17.07 -10.09 -7.27
N PRO A 231 -17.88 -11.04 -6.74
CA PRO A 231 -19.31 -10.83 -6.55
C PRO A 231 -19.64 -9.83 -5.44
N ARG A 232 -18.71 -9.58 -4.51
CA ARG A 232 -18.96 -8.85 -3.27
C ARG A 232 -18.68 -7.36 -3.42
N TYR A 233 -19.47 -6.56 -2.72
CA TYR A 233 -19.20 -5.16 -2.44
C TYR A 233 -18.19 -5.04 -1.28
N PHE A 234 -17.18 -4.20 -1.47
CA PHE A 234 -16.12 -3.96 -0.50
C PHE A 234 -16.49 -2.74 0.33
N TYR A 235 -16.78 -2.93 1.61
CA TYR A 235 -17.15 -1.80 2.46
C TYR A 235 -15.96 -0.87 2.68
N SER A 236 -16.14 0.44 2.45
CA SER A 236 -15.03 1.41 2.56
C SER A 236 -14.77 1.82 4.01
N GLY A 237 -15.78 2.34 4.72
CA GLY A 237 -15.71 2.66 6.15
C GLY A 237 -14.81 3.81 6.58
N GLU A 238 -13.89 4.24 5.74
CA GLU A 238 -12.87 5.25 6.03
C GLU A 238 -13.08 6.52 5.20
N GLY A 239 -12.57 7.64 5.70
CA GLY A 239 -12.69 8.94 5.04
C GLY A 239 -13.99 9.68 5.36
N THR A 240 -14.19 10.80 4.65
CA THR A 240 -15.34 11.69 4.86
C THR A 240 -16.63 11.06 4.33
N ARG A 241 -17.79 11.56 4.80
CA ARG A 241 -19.11 11.11 4.30
C ARG A 241 -19.22 11.23 2.77
N ALA A 242 -18.66 12.30 2.20
CA ALA A 242 -18.67 12.51 0.75
C ALA A 242 -17.80 11.49 0.01
N GLN A 243 -16.60 11.20 0.51
CA GLN A 243 -15.70 10.19 -0.08
C GLN A 243 -16.34 8.79 -0.06
N ARG A 244 -16.96 8.42 1.06
CA ARG A 244 -17.64 7.14 1.23
C ARG A 244 -18.86 7.00 0.34
N ALA A 245 -19.66 8.08 0.21
CA ALA A 245 -20.78 8.12 -0.72
C ALA A 245 -20.32 7.98 -2.17
N TRP A 246 -19.27 8.71 -2.57
CA TRP A 246 -18.70 8.60 -3.91
C TRP A 246 -18.14 7.21 -4.20
N TYR A 247 -17.48 6.60 -3.21
CA TYR A 247 -17.00 5.23 -3.31
C TYR A 247 -18.16 4.25 -3.57
N ALA A 248 -19.25 4.34 -2.81
CA ALA A 248 -20.44 3.48 -2.96
C ALA A 248 -21.15 3.66 -4.32
N VAL A 249 -21.18 4.88 -4.85
CA VAL A 249 -21.70 5.15 -6.20
C VAL A 249 -20.78 4.55 -7.25
N LYS A 250 -19.47 4.81 -7.13
CA LYS A 250 -18.44 4.32 -8.07
C LYS A 250 -18.42 2.79 -8.17
N SER A 251 -18.56 2.09 -7.05
CA SER A 251 -18.58 0.62 -6.99
C SER A 251 -19.82 -0.01 -7.61
N ALA A 252 -20.86 0.76 -7.94
CA ALA A 252 -21.96 0.24 -8.76
C ALA A 252 -21.53 0.10 -10.23
N PHE A 253 -20.61 0.96 -10.68
CA PHE A 253 -20.14 1.04 -12.07
C PHE A 253 -18.73 0.48 -12.28
N LEU A 254 -18.09 0.01 -11.22
CA LEU A 254 -16.79 -0.65 -11.25
C LEU A 254 -16.81 -1.82 -10.27
N THR A 255 -16.21 -2.93 -10.67
CA THR A 255 -16.08 -4.13 -9.86
C THR A 255 -14.59 -4.44 -9.67
N ARG A 256 -14.20 -4.98 -8.52
CA ARG A 256 -12.84 -5.49 -8.33
C ARG A 256 -12.67 -6.84 -9.04
N GLY A 257 -11.56 -7.01 -9.74
CA GLY A 257 -11.16 -8.32 -10.25
C GLY A 257 -10.58 -9.21 -9.16
N ASP A 258 -10.47 -10.50 -9.47
CA ASP A 258 -9.77 -11.48 -8.63
C ASP A 258 -8.28 -11.10 -8.44
N ASN A 259 -7.75 -10.25 -9.32
CA ASN A 259 -6.42 -9.63 -9.24
C ASN A 259 -6.35 -8.36 -8.37
N GLY A 260 -7.45 -7.98 -7.70
CA GLY A 260 -7.57 -6.80 -6.84
C GLY A 260 -7.71 -5.45 -7.57
N LYS A 261 -7.66 -5.40 -8.90
CA LYS A 261 -7.77 -4.16 -9.67
C LYS A 261 -9.23 -3.82 -9.97
N TRP A 262 -9.54 -2.53 -10.06
CA TRP A 262 -10.86 -2.07 -10.52
C TRP A 262 -10.99 -2.24 -12.02
N GLN A 263 -12.15 -2.74 -12.45
CA GLN A 263 -12.48 -2.98 -13.84
C GLN A 263 -13.96 -2.69 -14.12
N PRO A 264 -14.33 -2.46 -15.39
CA PRO A 264 -15.75 -2.37 -15.77
C PRO A 264 -16.52 -3.62 -15.32
N PRO A 265 -17.81 -3.49 -14.96
CA PRO A 265 -18.61 -4.56 -14.35
C PRO A 265 -19.16 -5.50 -15.44
N TYR A 266 -18.27 -6.13 -16.20
CA TYR A 266 -18.60 -7.05 -17.29
C TYR A 266 -19.56 -8.15 -16.85
N SER A 267 -19.37 -8.71 -15.65
CA SER A 267 -20.23 -9.77 -15.12
C SER A 267 -21.67 -9.31 -14.88
N THR A 268 -21.85 -8.08 -14.41
CA THR A 268 -23.17 -7.49 -14.22
C THR A 268 -23.82 -7.20 -15.57
N LEU A 269 -23.10 -6.59 -16.51
CA LEU A 269 -23.62 -6.28 -17.85
C LEU A 269 -24.04 -7.54 -18.62
N THR A 270 -23.16 -8.54 -18.71
CA THR A 270 -23.45 -9.81 -19.39
C THR A 270 -24.56 -10.57 -18.68
N GLY A 271 -24.56 -10.57 -17.35
CA GLY A 271 -25.61 -11.22 -16.56
C GLY A 271 -27.00 -10.61 -16.79
N MET A 272 -27.08 -9.29 -16.91
CA MET A 272 -28.33 -8.59 -17.23
C MET A 272 -28.86 -8.96 -18.61
N ILE A 273 -27.98 -8.97 -19.63
CA ILE A 273 -28.36 -9.30 -21.01
C ILE A 273 -28.81 -10.76 -21.09
N ALA A 274 -27.99 -11.69 -20.61
CA ALA A 274 -28.32 -13.11 -20.62
C ALA A 274 -29.59 -13.40 -19.81
N SER A 275 -29.78 -12.72 -18.67
CA SER A 275 -31.00 -12.88 -17.89
C SER A 275 -32.24 -12.39 -18.62
N ALA A 276 -32.15 -11.26 -19.34
CA ALA A 276 -33.26 -10.72 -20.12
C ALA A 276 -33.64 -11.65 -21.28
N GLU A 277 -32.67 -12.24 -21.98
CA GLU A 277 -32.91 -13.16 -23.10
C GLU A 277 -33.51 -14.49 -22.62
N ILE A 278 -32.93 -15.11 -21.60
CA ILE A 278 -33.44 -16.39 -21.06
C ILE A 278 -34.85 -16.22 -20.49
N SER A 279 -35.16 -15.06 -19.89
CA SER A 279 -36.50 -14.80 -19.34
C SER A 279 -37.58 -14.73 -20.42
N GLN A 280 -37.23 -14.41 -21.67
CA GLN A 280 -38.19 -14.41 -22.78
C GLN A 280 -38.68 -15.82 -23.15
N LEU A 281 -37.91 -16.87 -22.82
CA LEU A 281 -38.29 -18.25 -23.14
C LEU A 281 -39.55 -18.73 -22.38
N TYR A 282 -39.84 -18.12 -21.23
CA TYR A 282 -40.94 -18.54 -20.35
C TYR A 282 -41.89 -17.40 -19.94
N LEU A 283 -41.63 -16.16 -20.37
CA LEU A 283 -42.53 -15.02 -20.11
C LEU A 283 -43.33 -14.65 -21.36
N PRO A 284 -44.67 -14.51 -21.26
CA PRO A 284 -45.48 -14.12 -22.41
C PRO A 284 -45.43 -12.61 -22.67
N GLY A 285 -45.07 -12.23 -23.90
CA GLY A 285 -45.17 -10.87 -24.45
C GLY A 285 -43.89 -10.37 -25.09
N SER A 286 -43.98 -9.88 -26.34
CA SER A 286 -42.87 -9.23 -27.04
C SER A 286 -42.77 -7.77 -26.58
N ARG A 287 -41.66 -7.42 -25.92
CA ARG A 287 -41.26 -6.03 -25.69
C ARG A 287 -40.08 -5.70 -26.58
N THR A 288 -39.99 -4.47 -27.07
CA THR A 288 -38.84 -4.01 -27.87
C THR A 288 -37.57 -4.10 -27.01
N GLN A 289 -36.54 -4.79 -27.51
CA GLN A 289 -35.32 -5.12 -26.76
C GLN A 289 -34.63 -3.87 -26.17
N LEU A 290 -34.59 -2.76 -26.92
CA LEU A 290 -33.91 -1.52 -26.48
C LEU A 290 -34.54 -0.89 -25.22
N THR A 291 -35.87 -0.86 -25.14
CA THR A 291 -36.59 -0.32 -23.97
C THR A 291 -36.44 -1.23 -22.76
N VAL A 292 -36.36 -2.54 -22.96
CA VAL A 292 -36.12 -3.52 -21.88
C VAL A 292 -34.71 -3.37 -21.33
N LEU A 293 -33.70 -3.26 -22.19
CA LEU A 293 -32.30 -3.09 -21.78
C LEU A 293 -32.07 -1.79 -21.01
N GLY A 294 -32.58 -0.66 -21.51
CA GLY A 294 -32.45 0.63 -20.83
C GLY A 294 -33.13 0.65 -19.45
N ARG A 295 -34.32 0.05 -19.34
CA ARG A 295 -35.01 -0.11 -18.06
C ARG A 295 -34.22 -1.01 -17.11
N SER A 296 -33.76 -2.18 -17.57
CA SER A 296 -32.96 -3.11 -16.78
C SER A 296 -31.68 -2.46 -16.26
N PHE A 297 -31.00 -1.66 -17.09
CA PHE A 297 -29.84 -0.85 -16.70
C PHE A 297 -30.15 0.04 -15.50
N MET A 298 -31.18 0.88 -15.61
CA MET A 298 -31.56 1.81 -14.54
C MET A 298 -31.92 1.08 -13.24
N PHE A 299 -32.69 -0.01 -13.31
CA PHE A 299 -33.06 -0.79 -12.13
C PHE A 299 -31.83 -1.47 -11.49
N ARG A 300 -30.92 -2.04 -12.29
CA ARG A 300 -29.75 -2.73 -11.75
C ARG A 300 -28.74 -1.77 -11.13
N PHE A 301 -28.27 -0.78 -11.90
CA PHE A 301 -27.23 0.13 -11.42
C PHE A 301 -27.78 1.10 -10.38
N GLY A 302 -29.00 1.61 -10.55
CA GLY A 302 -29.68 2.43 -9.52
C GLY A 302 -29.91 1.63 -8.23
N GLY A 303 -30.31 0.36 -8.34
CA GLY A 303 -30.44 -0.54 -7.20
C GLY A 303 -29.11 -0.80 -6.49
N LEU A 304 -28.03 -1.04 -7.24
CA LEU A 304 -26.68 -1.22 -6.69
C LEU A 304 -26.18 0.05 -5.98
N VAL A 305 -26.37 1.23 -6.57
CA VAL A 305 -26.05 2.51 -5.91
C VAL A 305 -26.82 2.64 -4.59
N GLY A 306 -28.12 2.38 -4.61
CA GLY A 306 -28.97 2.45 -3.42
C GLY A 306 -28.52 1.47 -2.32
N LEU A 307 -28.24 0.22 -2.68
CA LEU A 307 -27.77 -0.80 -1.74
C LEU A 307 -26.38 -0.49 -1.20
N ASN A 308 -25.42 -0.08 -2.05
CA ASN A 308 -24.08 0.28 -1.59
C ASN A 308 -24.12 1.48 -0.62
N LEU A 309 -24.94 2.49 -0.90
CA LEU A 309 -25.13 3.62 0.01
C LEU A 309 -25.80 3.18 1.31
N ALA A 310 -26.80 2.30 1.24
CA ALA A 310 -27.43 1.73 2.42
C ALA A 310 -26.39 0.94 3.24
N GLU A 311 -25.51 0.15 2.62
CA GLU A 311 -24.40 -0.53 3.30
C GLU A 311 -23.46 0.44 4.00
N GLU A 312 -23.09 1.51 3.30
CA GLU A 312 -22.13 2.47 3.80
C GLU A 312 -22.67 3.23 5.04
N PHE A 313 -23.98 3.54 5.09
CA PHE A 313 -24.52 4.45 6.10
C PHE A 313 -25.57 3.85 7.05
N LEU A 314 -26.23 2.76 6.68
CA LEU A 314 -27.38 2.18 7.39
C LEU A 314 -27.14 0.72 7.78
N LEU A 315 -26.99 -0.17 6.80
CA LEU A 315 -27.04 -1.63 6.97
C LEU A 315 -25.92 -2.13 7.86
N LYS A 316 -24.69 -1.59 7.75
CA LYS A 316 -23.60 -1.94 8.68
C LYS A 316 -23.99 -1.82 10.16
N LYS A 317 -24.85 -0.89 10.56
CA LYS A 317 -25.25 -0.72 11.98
C LYS A 317 -26.19 -1.82 12.47
N VAL A 318 -26.95 -2.42 11.54
CA VAL A 318 -27.99 -3.41 11.80
C VAL A 318 -27.63 -4.80 11.28
N THR A 319 -26.45 -4.96 10.66
CA THR A 319 -25.86 -6.25 10.31
C THR A 319 -25.26 -6.91 11.55
N ASN A 320 -25.66 -8.15 11.82
CA ASN A 320 -25.10 -9.01 12.86
C ASN A 320 -24.08 -9.98 12.24
N ASN A 321 -23.25 -10.60 13.10
CA ASN A 321 -22.21 -11.58 12.71
C ASN A 321 -21.17 -11.03 11.71
N LYS A 322 -20.78 -9.75 11.86
CA LYS A 322 -19.70 -9.17 11.04
C LYS A 322 -18.39 -9.95 11.31
N PRO A 323 -17.64 -10.34 10.27
CA PRO A 323 -16.36 -11.03 10.46
C PRO A 323 -15.41 -10.23 11.37
N ARG A 324 -14.72 -10.91 12.28
CA ARG A 324 -13.54 -10.33 12.96
C ARG A 324 -12.40 -10.32 11.94
N GLN A 325 -11.66 -9.20 11.87
CA GLN A 325 -10.47 -9.10 11.01
C GLN A 325 -9.55 -10.30 11.27
N LEU A 326 -9.23 -11.03 10.21
CA LEU A 326 -8.15 -12.02 10.27
C LEU A 326 -6.83 -11.24 10.45
N ALA A 327 -6.14 -11.48 11.56
CA ALA A 327 -4.79 -10.99 11.77
C ALA A 327 -3.84 -11.65 10.76
N GLY A 328 -3.72 -11.09 9.55
CA GLY A 328 -2.96 -11.73 8.47
C GLY A 328 -2.49 -10.85 7.31
N ASP A 329 -3.08 -9.68 7.05
CA ASP A 329 -2.61 -8.81 5.96
C ASP A 329 -1.64 -7.75 6.47
N GLY A 330 -0.39 -8.19 6.64
CA GLY A 330 0.74 -7.29 6.76
C GLY A 330 0.95 -6.44 5.50
N PRO A 331 1.49 -5.21 5.61
CA PRO A 331 1.82 -4.38 4.45
C PRO A 331 2.76 -5.09 3.47
N VAL A 332 2.57 -4.83 2.17
CA VAL A 332 3.38 -5.44 1.11
C VAL A 332 4.28 -4.40 0.47
N LEU A 333 5.59 -4.59 0.59
CA LEU A 333 6.59 -3.83 -0.13
C LEU A 333 6.72 -4.39 -1.55
N ARG A 334 6.48 -3.54 -2.55
CA ARG A 334 6.38 -3.97 -3.94
C ARG A 334 7.74 -4.09 -4.60
N GLU A 335 7.85 -5.02 -5.54
CA GLU A 335 8.99 -5.10 -6.44
C GLU A 335 9.21 -3.76 -7.15
N GLY A 336 10.47 -3.33 -7.24
CA GLY A 336 10.87 -2.08 -7.88
C GLY A 336 10.77 -0.84 -6.99
N THR A 337 10.33 -0.96 -5.73
CA THR A 337 10.40 0.17 -4.78
C THR A 337 11.87 0.55 -4.55
N PRO A 338 12.24 1.84 -4.69
CA PRO A 338 13.60 2.31 -4.44
C PRO A 338 13.92 2.28 -2.94
N VAL A 339 15.16 1.94 -2.61
CA VAL A 339 15.70 1.84 -1.24
C VAL A 339 17.08 2.49 -1.23
N ALA A 340 17.23 3.58 -0.45
CA ALA A 340 18.49 4.29 -0.28
C ALA A 340 19.32 3.67 0.85
N LEU A 341 20.58 3.33 0.55
CA LEU A 341 21.51 2.68 1.46
C LEU A 341 22.82 3.47 1.53
N ILE A 342 23.41 3.58 2.73
CA ILE A 342 24.71 4.22 2.95
C ILE A 342 25.75 3.16 3.30
N ALA A 343 26.89 3.15 2.62
CA ALA A 343 27.98 2.23 2.91
C ALA A 343 28.62 2.55 4.28
N VAL A 344 28.80 1.53 5.13
CA VAL A 344 29.40 1.66 6.47
C VAL A 344 30.91 1.45 6.41
N ASP A 345 31.36 0.49 5.61
CA ASP A 345 32.78 0.16 5.42
C ASP A 345 33.41 0.99 4.29
N GLY A 346 34.73 0.92 4.11
CA GLY A 346 35.53 1.66 3.10
C GLY A 346 35.26 1.28 1.64
N PHE A 347 33.99 1.19 1.26
CA PHE A 347 33.54 0.92 -0.09
C PHE A 347 34.11 1.96 -1.06
N SER A 348 34.91 1.47 -2.02
CA SER A 348 35.52 2.27 -3.06
C SER A 348 34.96 1.85 -4.41
N PRO A 349 34.24 2.73 -5.13
CA PRO A 349 33.72 2.44 -6.47
C PRO A 349 34.82 2.48 -7.55
N LYS A 350 36.11 2.38 -7.18
CA LYS A 350 37.25 2.32 -8.11
C LYS A 350 37.72 0.90 -8.43
N GLY A 351 36.88 -0.10 -8.17
CA GLY A 351 37.14 -1.52 -8.48
C GLY A 351 37.97 -2.25 -7.41
N GLU A 352 38.51 -1.56 -6.41
CA GLU A 352 39.26 -2.15 -5.29
C GLU A 352 38.39 -3.04 -4.39
N SER A 353 37.07 -2.82 -4.40
CA SER A 353 36.10 -3.56 -3.59
C SER A 353 35.43 -4.74 -4.33
N MET A 354 35.85 -5.08 -5.56
CA MET A 354 35.23 -6.18 -6.34
C MET A 354 35.32 -7.52 -5.59
N GLY A 355 34.19 -8.21 -5.46
CA GLY A 355 34.08 -9.48 -4.71
C GLY A 355 34.09 -9.34 -3.19
N GLN A 356 34.23 -8.12 -2.64
CA GLN A 356 34.15 -7.90 -1.20
C GLN A 356 32.68 -7.81 -0.75
N THR A 357 32.43 -8.27 0.47
CA THR A 357 31.14 -8.03 1.14
C THR A 357 31.18 -6.64 1.76
N VAL A 358 30.21 -5.81 1.41
CA VAL A 358 30.08 -4.45 1.93
C VAL A 358 28.86 -4.40 2.84
N ARG A 359 29.03 -3.79 4.01
CA ARG A 359 27.91 -3.46 4.91
C ARG A 359 27.35 -2.09 4.57
N PHE A 360 26.03 -2.03 4.60
CA PHE A 360 25.26 -0.82 4.38
C PHE A 360 24.29 -0.62 5.54
N VAL A 361 23.82 0.60 5.69
CA VAL A 361 22.70 0.96 6.57
C VAL A 361 21.64 1.67 5.76
N LEU A 362 20.38 1.46 6.13
CA LEU A 362 19.25 2.15 5.53
C LEU A 362 19.34 3.66 5.80
N ALA A 363 19.26 4.47 4.75
CA ALA A 363 19.44 5.92 4.85
C ALA A 363 18.23 6.63 5.49
N GLU A 364 17.02 6.08 5.28
CA GLU A 364 15.75 6.67 5.69
C GLU A 364 14.71 5.59 6.02
N ASP A 365 13.69 5.96 6.80
CA ASP A 365 12.60 5.04 7.16
C ASP A 365 11.87 4.51 5.92
N LEU A 366 11.89 3.20 5.72
CA LEU A 366 11.19 2.54 4.62
C LEU A 366 9.74 2.31 5.04
N SER A 367 8.78 2.99 4.41
CA SER A 367 7.36 2.94 4.81
C SER A 367 6.43 2.55 3.66
N VAL A 368 5.34 1.83 3.98
CA VAL A 368 4.22 1.54 3.07
C VAL A 368 2.91 1.90 3.76
N ASP A 369 2.05 2.65 3.06
CA ASP A 369 0.74 3.11 3.56
C ASP A 369 0.80 3.80 4.94
N GLY A 370 1.87 4.57 5.18
CA GLY A 370 2.11 5.29 6.43
C GLY A 370 2.64 4.44 7.59
N LYS A 371 2.94 3.15 7.35
CA LYS A 371 3.51 2.23 8.33
C LYS A 371 5.00 2.01 8.05
N VAL A 372 5.85 2.27 9.05
CA VAL A 372 7.32 2.10 8.93
C VAL A 372 7.66 0.61 8.96
N LEU A 373 8.21 0.10 7.85
CA LEU A 373 8.60 -1.30 7.64
C LEU A 373 10.02 -1.61 8.12
N ALA A 374 10.93 -0.65 7.93
CA ALA A 374 12.32 -0.69 8.35
C ALA A 374 12.73 0.72 8.78
N LYS A 375 13.57 0.81 9.81
CA LYS A 375 14.03 2.09 10.35
C LYS A 375 15.37 2.49 9.73
N ALA A 376 15.61 3.79 9.58
CA ALA A 376 16.94 4.28 9.26
C ALA A 376 17.98 3.66 10.22
N GLY A 377 19.15 3.27 9.70
CA GLY A 377 20.15 2.52 10.46
C GLY A 377 19.99 0.99 10.46
N ASP A 378 18.88 0.44 9.93
CA ASP A 378 18.75 -1.01 9.73
C ASP A 378 19.82 -1.51 8.74
N THR A 379 20.46 -2.63 9.08
CA THR A 379 21.64 -3.12 8.35
C THR A 379 21.26 -3.87 7.09
N ALA A 380 22.04 -3.66 6.03
CA ALA A 380 22.04 -4.48 4.84
C ALA A 380 23.47 -4.94 4.52
N SER A 381 23.60 -6.05 3.81
CA SER A 381 24.88 -6.52 3.31
C SER A 381 24.74 -7.07 1.90
N GLY A 382 25.76 -6.90 1.08
CA GLY A 382 25.80 -7.49 -0.26
C GLY A 382 27.21 -7.57 -0.81
N GLN A 383 27.35 -8.30 -1.92
CA GLN A 383 28.63 -8.43 -2.61
C GLN A 383 28.73 -7.43 -3.76
N VAL A 384 29.91 -6.84 -3.90
CA VAL A 384 30.22 -5.97 -5.04
C VAL A 384 30.50 -6.85 -6.25
N GLY A 385 29.64 -6.76 -7.27
CA GLY A 385 29.82 -7.41 -8.56
C GLY A 385 30.64 -6.53 -9.49
N GLU A 386 30.01 -6.03 -10.55
CA GLU A 386 30.68 -5.20 -11.56
C GLU A 386 30.70 -3.71 -11.18
N VAL A 387 31.88 -3.09 -11.24
CA VAL A 387 32.07 -1.65 -11.00
C VAL A 387 32.47 -1.01 -12.33
N SER A 388 31.61 -0.13 -12.87
CA SER A 388 31.92 0.60 -14.10
C SER A 388 32.06 2.09 -13.80
N ALA A 389 33.28 2.60 -13.94
CA ALA A 389 33.57 4.02 -13.81
C ALA A 389 32.94 4.78 -14.98
N GLY A 390 31.75 5.34 -14.74
CA GLY A 390 31.05 6.18 -15.70
C GLY A 390 31.80 7.50 -15.94
N THR A 391 32.41 7.62 -17.12
CA THR A 391 33.00 8.87 -17.60
C THR A 391 31.90 9.79 -18.13
N THR A 392 31.22 10.56 -17.28
CA THR A 392 30.44 11.72 -17.77
C THR A 392 30.24 12.79 -16.70
N ALA A 393 30.17 14.04 -17.16
CA ALA A 393 30.25 15.32 -16.43
C ALA A 393 29.15 15.60 -15.36
N LYS A 394 28.55 14.58 -14.75
CA LYS A 394 27.46 14.70 -13.76
C LYS A 394 27.68 13.94 -12.43
N ASN A 395 28.89 13.41 -12.15
CA ASN A 395 29.19 12.67 -10.91
C ASN A 395 28.27 11.47 -10.62
N VAL A 396 27.70 10.83 -11.66
CA VAL A 396 26.94 9.60 -11.51
C VAL A 396 27.74 8.49 -12.15
N SER A 397 28.22 7.54 -11.36
CA SER A 397 28.79 6.30 -11.88
C SER A 397 27.97 5.11 -11.39
N SER A 398 28.15 3.96 -12.03
CA SER A 398 27.30 2.79 -11.86
C SER A 398 28.02 1.67 -11.15
N VAL A 399 27.39 1.10 -10.12
CA VAL A 399 27.88 -0.09 -9.42
C VAL A 399 26.80 -1.16 -9.46
N ALA A 400 27.17 -2.36 -9.92
CA ALA A 400 26.34 -3.54 -9.80
C ALA A 400 26.62 -4.20 -8.44
N LEU A 401 25.66 -4.09 -7.53
CA LEU A 401 25.64 -4.87 -6.30
C LEU A 401 24.80 -6.13 -6.52
N GLU A 402 25.31 -7.25 -6.04
CA GLU A 402 24.68 -8.56 -6.10
C GLU A 402 24.37 -9.07 -4.70
N GLN A 403 23.32 -9.88 -4.58
CA GLN A 403 22.92 -10.54 -3.34
C GLN A 403 22.74 -9.59 -2.15
N VAL A 404 22.29 -8.35 -2.42
CA VAL A 404 22.05 -7.37 -1.36
C VAL A 404 20.78 -7.73 -0.61
N ASN A 405 20.88 -7.83 0.69
CA ASN A 405 19.78 -8.21 1.58
C ASN A 405 19.67 -7.18 2.69
N LEU A 406 18.52 -6.49 2.76
CA LEU A 406 18.19 -5.57 3.86
C LEU A 406 17.42 -6.33 4.93
N GLN A 407 17.92 -6.26 6.16
CA GLN A 407 17.25 -6.85 7.31
C GLN A 407 16.26 -5.83 7.90
N ALA A 408 15.00 -5.93 7.51
CA ALA A 408 13.92 -5.08 8.02
C ALA A 408 13.20 -5.80 9.16
N GLY A 409 13.64 -5.57 10.39
CA GLY A 409 13.22 -6.36 11.56
C GLY A 409 13.61 -7.84 11.40
N LYS A 410 12.63 -8.74 11.22
CA LYS A 410 12.85 -10.18 10.95
C LYS A 410 12.75 -10.55 9.47
N VAL A 411 12.31 -9.63 8.63
CA VAL A 411 12.02 -9.90 7.23
C VAL A 411 13.24 -9.54 6.41
N ASN A 412 13.72 -10.50 5.62
CA ASN A 412 14.79 -10.25 4.68
C ASN A 412 14.20 -9.66 3.39
N VAL A 413 14.64 -8.46 3.02
CA VAL A 413 14.23 -7.77 1.81
C VAL A 413 15.35 -7.90 0.78
N PRO A 414 15.19 -8.77 -0.23
CA PRO A 414 16.18 -8.87 -1.29
C PRO A 414 16.14 -7.61 -2.15
N LEU A 415 17.31 -7.03 -2.38
CA LEU A 415 17.52 -5.84 -3.19
C LEU A 415 18.35 -6.17 -4.42
N ARG A 416 18.10 -5.45 -5.51
CA ARG A 416 18.85 -5.57 -6.77
C ARG A 416 19.22 -4.20 -7.31
N SER A 417 20.32 -4.16 -8.05
CA SER A 417 20.84 -2.95 -8.69
C SER A 417 20.08 -2.56 -9.97
N SER A 418 19.23 -3.44 -10.52
CA SER A 418 18.48 -3.22 -11.75
C SER A 418 16.98 -2.96 -11.54
N GLN A 419 16.42 -2.01 -12.30
CA GLN A 419 14.97 -1.79 -12.34
C GLN A 419 14.23 -2.95 -13.05
N PRO A 420 12.91 -3.14 -12.79
CA PRO A 420 12.09 -4.11 -13.52
C PRO A 420 12.18 -3.91 -15.06
N ARG A 421 11.97 -4.99 -15.83
CA ARG A 421 12.11 -5.03 -17.30
C ARG A 421 11.56 -3.76 -17.99
N GLY A 422 12.44 -3.02 -18.67
CA GLY A 422 12.07 -1.89 -19.54
C GLY A 422 12.86 -0.60 -19.31
N VAL A 423 13.63 -0.48 -18.23
CA VAL A 423 14.48 0.69 -17.95
C VAL A 423 15.89 0.21 -17.60
N ALA A 424 16.83 0.33 -18.54
CA ALA A 424 18.23 0.03 -18.30
C ALA A 424 18.90 1.21 -17.58
N ALA A 425 18.83 1.26 -16.26
CA ALA A 425 19.69 2.11 -15.46
C ALA A 425 20.29 1.26 -14.33
N PRO A 426 21.62 1.06 -14.29
CA PRO A 426 22.27 0.45 -13.14
C PRO A 426 22.10 1.33 -11.90
N ALA A 427 22.28 0.74 -10.71
CA ALA A 427 22.22 1.46 -9.45
C ALA A 427 23.15 2.68 -9.47
N GLN A 428 22.58 3.82 -9.15
CA GLN A 428 23.30 5.08 -9.07
C GLN A 428 23.85 5.22 -7.66
N TYR A 429 25.11 5.61 -7.56
CA TYR A 429 25.71 5.99 -6.29
C TYR A 429 26.06 7.48 -6.29
N LYS A 430 26.07 8.07 -5.10
CA LYS A 430 26.46 9.45 -4.85
C LYS A 430 27.37 9.48 -3.64
N GLU A 431 28.48 10.20 -3.73
CA GLU A 431 29.32 10.48 -2.57
C GLU A 431 28.60 11.47 -1.66
N LEU A 432 28.51 11.13 -0.37
CA LEU A 432 27.98 12.01 0.65
C LEU A 432 29.03 13.10 0.94
N PRO A 433 28.64 14.39 0.96
CA PRO A 433 29.57 15.48 1.19
C PRO A 433 30.35 15.30 2.50
N ASP A 434 31.65 15.61 2.47
CA ASP A 434 32.50 15.83 3.64
C ASP A 434 32.66 14.63 4.61
N CYS A 435 32.31 13.40 4.20
CA CYS A 435 32.47 12.19 5.04
C CYS A 435 33.08 10.97 4.32
N GLY A 436 33.31 11.05 3.00
CA GLY A 436 33.90 9.95 2.21
C GLY A 436 33.04 8.68 2.16
N LYS A 437 31.77 8.76 2.57
CA LYS A 437 30.78 7.68 2.49
C LYS A 437 29.99 7.79 1.19
N PHE A 438 29.44 6.67 0.73
CA PHE A 438 28.64 6.62 -0.50
C PHE A 438 27.22 6.18 -0.19
N GLU A 439 26.25 6.89 -0.77
CA GLU A 439 24.85 6.50 -0.82
C GLU A 439 24.57 5.79 -2.15
N VAL A 440 23.85 4.68 -2.11
CA VAL A 440 23.46 3.88 -3.27
C VAL A 440 21.95 3.65 -3.23
N THR A 441 21.27 3.86 -4.35
CA THR A 441 19.85 3.49 -4.48
C THR A 441 19.71 2.13 -5.14
N LEU A 442 19.11 1.17 -4.43
CA LEU A 442 18.75 -0.15 -4.94
C LEU A 442 17.24 -0.30 -5.06
N PHE A 443 16.80 -1.38 -5.70
CA PHE A 443 15.39 -1.67 -5.89
C PHE A 443 15.01 -3.00 -5.25
N VAL A 444 13.81 -3.05 -4.66
CA VAL A 444 13.24 -4.29 -4.13
C VAL A 444 13.14 -5.33 -5.25
N ALA A 445 13.77 -6.49 -5.06
CA ALA A 445 13.93 -7.48 -6.11
C ALA A 445 12.67 -8.30 -6.39
N GLN A 446 11.76 -8.39 -5.42
CA GLN A 446 10.48 -9.09 -5.53
C GLN A 446 9.50 -8.55 -4.48
N ASN A 447 8.20 -8.78 -4.64
CA ASN A 447 7.24 -8.40 -3.61
C ASN A 447 7.56 -9.06 -2.26
N VAL A 448 7.70 -8.26 -1.20
CA VAL A 448 7.99 -8.73 0.16
C VAL A 448 6.81 -8.38 1.06
N LYS A 449 6.26 -9.39 1.74
CA LYS A 449 5.20 -9.20 2.73
C LYS A 449 5.81 -8.98 4.11
N PHE A 450 5.33 -7.96 4.79
CA PHE A 450 5.71 -7.63 6.16
C PHE A 450 4.62 -8.07 7.11
N ASP A 451 4.64 -9.34 7.44
CA ASP A 451 3.71 -9.91 8.40
C ASP A 451 4.04 -9.32 9.79
N ASN A 452 3.11 -8.51 10.32
CA ASN A 452 3.21 -7.84 11.61
C ASN A 452 4.34 -6.80 11.73
N LEU A 453 4.15 -5.64 11.11
CA LEU A 453 4.77 -4.42 11.60
C LEU A 453 4.22 -4.08 13.00
N GLN A 454 5.09 -4.12 14.01
CA GLN A 454 4.77 -3.77 15.39
C GLN A 454 5.07 -2.31 15.67
#